data_AF-A0A917VR17-F1
#
_entry.id   AF-A0A917VR17-F1
#
_cell.length_a   1.000
_cell.length_b   1.000
_cell.length_c   1.000
_cell.angle_alpha   90.00
_cell.angle_beta   90.00
_cell.angle_gamma   90.00
#
_symmetry.space_group_name_H-M   'P 1'
#
loop_
_entity.id
_entity.type
_entity.pdbx_description
1 polymer ?
#
loop_
_entity_poly.entity_id
_entity_poly.type
_entity_poly.pdbx_seq_one_letter_code
_entity_poly.pdbx_strand_id
1 'polypeptide(L)'
;MAAACHRHGLHRSMGATGICWDNAGAESLWSTFKYEHYYRHVYATKAELVAAVDKWMHWYNTRRRHSAIGMISPIAYEHSLSAAATAA
;
A
#
# COMPACT_ATOMS: atom_id res chain seq x y z
N MET A 1 9.63 4.88 -17.49
CA MET A 1 9.85 3.98 -16.33
C MET A 1 11.23 3.31 -16.35
N ALA A 2 11.62 2.59 -17.41
CA ALA A 2 12.93 1.91 -17.47
C ALA A 2 14.14 2.83 -17.20
N ALA A 3 14.19 4.00 -17.84
CA ALA A 3 15.25 4.99 -17.62
C ALA A 3 15.30 5.51 -16.17
N ALA A 4 14.15 5.67 -15.52
CA ALA A 4 14.08 6.09 -14.12
C ALA A 4 14.60 4.98 -13.19
N CYS A 5 14.19 3.73 -13.41
CA CYS A 5 14.68 2.59 -12.63
C CYS A 5 16.21 2.46 -12.76
N HIS A 6 16.74 2.53 -13.98
CA HIS A 6 18.18 2.46 -14.22
C HIS A 6 18.94 3.58 -13.50
N ARG A 7 18.45 4.83 -13.59
CA ARG A 7 19.05 5.98 -12.90
C ARG A 7 19.12 5.82 -11.38
N HIS A 8 18.18 5.08 -10.77
CA HIS A 8 18.13 4.86 -9.33
C HIS A 8 18.63 3.47 -8.90
N GLY A 9 19.26 2.69 -9.80
CA GLY A 9 19.76 1.35 -9.48
C GLY A 9 18.66 0.33 -9.16
N LEU A 10 17.42 0.58 -9.60
CA LEU A 10 16.28 -0.30 -9.33
C LEU A 10 16.19 -1.40 -10.40
N HIS A 11 16.13 -2.65 -9.96
CA HIS A 11 15.84 -3.78 -10.82
C HIS A 11 14.33 -3.89 -11.07
N ARG A 12 13.92 -3.97 -12.34
CA ARG A 12 12.50 -4.16 -12.69
C ARG A 12 12.15 -5.64 -12.67
N SER A 13 11.11 -5.99 -11.93
CA SER A 13 10.47 -7.30 -11.99
C SER A 13 9.06 -7.14 -12.55
N MET A 14 8.68 -8.00 -13.50
CA MET A 14 7.34 -8.01 -14.12
C MET A 14 6.53 -9.24 -13.71
N GLY A 15 7.04 -10.05 -12.78
CA GLY A 15 6.47 -11.35 -12.43
C GLY A 15 6.59 -12.36 -13.58
N ALA A 16 6.17 -13.60 -13.32
CA ALA A 16 5.95 -14.59 -14.36
C ALA A 16 4.47 -14.62 -14.75
N THR A 17 4.19 -14.86 -16.03
CA THR A 17 2.80 -14.96 -16.50
C THR A 17 2.06 -16.07 -15.74
N GLY A 18 0.88 -15.74 -15.20
CA GLY A 18 0.08 -16.68 -14.41
C GLY A 18 0.46 -16.78 -12.93
N ILE A 19 1.46 -16.03 -12.46
CA ILE A 19 1.81 -15.92 -11.04
C ILE A 19 1.37 -14.54 -10.53
N CYS A 20 0.39 -14.50 -9.62
CA CYS A 20 -0.20 -13.25 -9.13
C CYS A 20 0.29 -12.79 -7.75
N TRP A 21 1.21 -13.53 -7.13
CA TRP A 21 1.62 -13.29 -5.73
C TRP A 21 2.22 -11.91 -5.49
N ASP A 22 2.92 -11.36 -6.48
CA ASP A 22 3.52 -10.03 -6.43
C ASP A 22 2.48 -8.90 -6.47
N ASN A 23 1.36 -9.10 -7.18
CA ASN A 23 0.30 -8.10 -7.32
C ASN A 23 -0.86 -8.27 -6.31
N ALA A 24 -1.06 -9.48 -5.76
CA ALA A 24 -2.20 -9.80 -4.91
C ALA A 24 -2.38 -8.85 -3.71
N GLY A 25 -1.27 -8.41 -3.10
CA GLY A 25 -1.30 -7.44 -1.99
C GLY A 25 -1.79 -6.05 -2.44
N ALA A 26 -1.31 -5.57 -3.59
CA ALA A 26 -1.73 -4.30 -4.16
C ALA A 26 -3.22 -4.35 -4.56
N GLU A 27 -3.68 -5.44 -5.19
CA GLU A 27 -5.08 -5.63 -5.54
C GLU A 27 -5.99 -5.62 -4.31
N SER A 28 -5.59 -6.30 -3.24
CA SER A 28 -6.34 -6.34 -1.98
C SER A 28 -6.47 -4.95 -1.35
N LEU A 29 -5.38 -4.18 -1.34
CA LEU A 29 -5.39 -2.79 -0.86
C LEU A 29 -6.36 -1.92 -1.66
N TRP A 30 -6.28 -1.96 -3.00
CA TRP A 30 -7.13 -1.15 -3.85
C TRP A 30 -8.59 -1.58 -3.83
N SER A 31 -8.87 -2.87 -3.76
CA SER A 31 -10.22 -3.40 -3.57
C SER A 31 -10.84 -2.83 -2.28
N THR A 32 -10.05 -2.82 -1.21
CA THR A 32 -10.51 -2.31 0.08
C THR A 32 -10.75 -0.80 0.08
N PHE A 33 -9.82 -0.01 -0.47
CA PHE A 33 -10.02 1.43 -0.63
C PHE A 33 -11.30 1.72 -1.42
N LYS A 34 -11.49 0.99 -2.52
CA LYS A 34 -12.64 1.21 -3.40
C LYS A 34 -13.95 0.95 -2.67
N TYR A 35 -14.01 -0.17 -1.94
CA TYR A 35 -15.19 -0.58 -1.19
C TYR A 35 -15.48 0.36 0.00
N GLU A 36 -14.48 0.64 0.82
CA GLU A 36 -14.66 1.40 2.06
C GLU A 36 -14.82 2.91 1.82
N HIS A 37 -14.20 3.44 0.76
CA HIS A 37 -14.11 4.88 0.53
C HIS A 37 -14.59 5.28 -0.86
N TYR A 38 -13.93 4.86 -1.94
CA TYR A 38 -14.18 5.41 -3.28
C TYR A 38 -15.65 5.35 -3.71
N TYR A 39 -16.31 4.18 -3.60
CA TYR A 39 -17.70 4.00 -4.04
C TYR A 39 -18.73 4.69 -3.12
N ARG A 40 -18.31 5.20 -1.96
CA ARG A 40 -19.18 5.83 -0.97
C ARG A 40 -19.07 7.36 -1.00
N HIS A 41 -18.27 7.92 -1.89
CA HIS A 41 -18.00 9.35 -2.00
C HIS A 41 -18.11 9.80 -3.46
N VAL A 42 -18.50 11.05 -3.66
CA VAL A 42 -18.52 11.72 -4.96
C VAL A 42 -17.42 12.79 -4.94
N TYR A 43 -16.65 12.86 -6.02
CA TYR A 43 -15.57 13.84 -6.18
C TYR A 43 -15.89 14.75 -7.36
N ALA A 44 -15.91 16.05 -7.13
CA ALA A 44 -16.14 17.05 -8.16
C ALA A 44 -14.87 17.30 -8.99
N THR A 45 -13.69 17.14 -8.37
CA THR A 45 -12.41 17.37 -9.05
C THR A 45 -11.42 16.23 -8.82
N LYS A 46 -10.45 16.13 -9.73
CA LYS A 46 -9.30 15.22 -9.56
C LYS A 46 -8.50 15.54 -8.30
N ALA A 47 -8.36 16.81 -7.95
CA ALA A 47 -7.62 17.24 -6.76
C ALA A 47 -8.27 16.71 -5.47
N GLU A 48 -9.60 16.74 -5.40
CA GLU A 48 -10.35 16.15 -4.28
C GLU A 48 -10.14 14.64 -4.17
N LEU A 49 -10.21 13.91 -5.30
CA LEU A 49 -9.94 12.47 -5.31
C LEU A 49 -8.52 12.16 -4.83
N VAL A 50 -7.51 12.91 -5.28
CA VAL A 50 -6.11 12.72 -4.84
C VAL A 50 -5.99 12.96 -3.33
N ALA A 51 -6.56 14.05 -2.81
CA ALA A 51 -6.54 14.35 -1.39
C ALA A 51 -7.26 13.27 -0.55
N ALA A 52 -8.35 12.70 -1.07
CA ALA A 52 -9.07 11.61 -0.42
C ALA A 52 -8.25 10.31 -0.39
N VAL A 53 -7.56 9.98 -1.49
CA VAL A 53 -6.62 8.85 -1.55
C VAL A 53 -5.51 9.05 -0.51
N ASP A 54 -4.86 10.21 -0.49
CA ASP A 54 -3.78 10.49 0.46
C ASP A 54 -4.24 10.38 1.91
N LYS A 55 -5.40 10.96 2.23
CA LYS A 55 -6.00 10.87 3.57
C LYS A 55 -6.31 9.42 3.95
N TRP A 56 -6.88 8.64 3.04
CA TRP A 56 -7.21 7.24 3.31
C TRP A 56 -5.94 6.39 3.46
N MET A 57 -4.92 6.59 2.62
CA MET A 57 -3.63 5.89 2.73
C MET A 57 -2.92 6.21 4.04
N HIS A 58 -2.94 7.48 4.47
CA HIS A 58 -2.40 7.85 5.77
C HIS A 58 -3.12 7.12 6.92
N TRP A 59 -4.45 7.07 6.90
CA TRP A 59 -5.23 6.31 7.88
C TRP A 59 -4.95 4.80 7.81
N TYR A 60 -4.90 4.22 6.61
CA TYR A 60 -4.60 2.80 6.40
C TYR A 60 -3.26 2.44 7.04
N ASN A 61 -2.21 3.20 6.73
CA ASN A 61 -0.85 2.89 7.19
C ASN A 61 -0.63 3.18 8.67
N THR A 62 -1.26 4.21 9.24
CA THR A 62 -0.99 4.65 10.62
C THR A 62 -1.96 4.10 11.66
N ARG A 63 -3.21 3.80 11.28
CA ARG A 63 -4.31 3.53 12.23
C ARG A 63 -5.10 2.26 11.96
N ARG A 64 -5.24 1.84 10.70
CA ARG A 64 -6.06 0.66 10.38
C ARG A 64 -5.42 -0.60 10.96
N ARG A 65 -6.20 -1.38 11.72
CA ARG A 65 -5.74 -2.63 12.30
C ARG A 65 -5.98 -3.79 11.33
N HIS A 66 -5.00 -4.66 11.17
CA HIS A 66 -5.07 -5.80 10.27
C HIS A 66 -4.88 -7.11 11.04
N SER A 67 -5.81 -8.06 10.88
CA SER A 67 -5.76 -9.36 11.56
C SER A 67 -4.52 -10.17 11.20
N ALA A 68 -4.08 -10.10 9.94
CA ALA A 68 -2.91 -10.81 9.43
C ALA A 68 -1.58 -10.42 10.13
N ILE A 69 -1.52 -9.24 10.74
CA ILE A 69 -0.33 -8.71 11.43
C ILE A 69 -0.58 -8.50 12.93
N GLY A 70 -1.52 -9.25 13.53
CA GLY A 70 -1.75 -9.18 14.98
C GLY A 70 -2.55 -7.96 15.43
N MET A 71 -3.44 -7.44 14.59
CA MET A 71 -4.33 -6.32 14.90
C MET A 71 -3.62 -4.99 15.21
N ILE A 72 -2.43 -4.78 14.64
CA ILE A 72 -1.72 -3.48 14.66
C ILE A 72 -1.80 -2.79 13.29
N SER A 73 -1.32 -1.54 13.22
CA SER A 73 -1.23 -0.81 11.95
C SER A 73 -0.03 -1.24 11.11
N PRO A 74 -0.08 -1.11 9.77
CA PRO A 74 1.03 -1.47 8.89
C PRO A 74 2.35 -0.81 9.31
N ILE A 75 2.36 0.49 9.63
CA ILE A 75 3.58 1.17 10.09
C ILE A 75 4.07 0.60 11.42
N ALA A 76 3.17 0.30 12.36
CA ALA A 76 3.58 -0.30 13.63
C ALA A 76 4.22 -1.69 13.42
N TYR A 77 3.68 -2.48 12.48
CA TYR A 77 4.26 -3.76 12.11
C TYR A 77 5.66 -3.61 11.49
N GLU A 78 5.85 -2.72 10.52
CA GLU A 78 7.15 -2.46 9.90
C GLU A 78 8.20 -1.98 10.92
N HIS A 79 7.79 -1.11 11.86
CA HIS A 79 8.67 -0.68 12.96
C HIS A 79 9.05 -1.85 13.87
N SER A 80 8.14 -2.78 14.15
CA SER A 80 8.43 -3.96 14.98
C SER A 80 9.45 -4.89 14.32
N LEU A 81 9.38 -5.05 13.00
CA LEU A 81 10.37 -5.84 12.23
C LEU A 81 11.74 -5.18 12.23
N SER A 82 11.79 -3.85 12.05
CA SER A 82 13.05 -3.09 12.05
C SER A 82 13.75 -3.12 13.41
N ALA A 83 12.98 -3.02 14.50
CA ALA A 83 13.49 -3.15 15.86
C ALA A 83 14.07 -4.54 16.11
N ALA A 84 13.38 -5.60 15.67
CA ALA A 84 13.87 -6.98 15.77
C ALA A 84 15.16 -7.19 14.95
N ALA A 85 15.26 -6.63 13.75
CA ALA A 85 16.44 -6.72 12.91
C ALA A 85 17.66 -5.96 13.47
N THR A 86 17.45 -4.90 14.25
CA THR A 86 18.53 -4.11 14.88
C THR A 86 19.02 -4.75 16.19
N ALA A 87 18.20 -5.58 16.83
CA ALA A 87 18.52 -6.25 18.07
C ALA A 87 19.23 -7.62 17.88
N ALA A 88 19.31 -8.12 16.64
CA ALA A 88 19.98 -9.35 16.25
C ALA A 88 21.38 -9.08 15.69
#